data_AF-A0A2E3C897-F1
#
_entry.id   AF-A0A2E3C897-F1
#
_cell.length_a   1.000
_cell.length_b   1.000
_cell.length_c   1.000
_cell.angle_alpha   90.00
_cell.angle_beta   90.00
_cell.angle_gamma   90.00
#
_symmetry.space_group_name_H-M   'P 1'
#
loop_
_entity.id
_entity.type
_entity.pdbx_description
1 polymer ?
#
loop_
_entity_poly.entity_id
_entity_poly.type
_entity_poly.pdbx_seq_one_letter_code
_entity_poly.pdbx_strand_id
1 'polypeptide(L)'
;MDNPLTTWFYTTGKFVTDSEKQEVTHFLLDGGKLDISKDYELFQEMYSKYIHFKNCIVERKTNLFKFFIDFDFNSTEIIDISGFIEVIQDVIENIYGVPQLCIITCADKYKEIIKSGIKYIKQGYHLHWPDILVDKNTAKNIRKNILVRMKTEFGEIESSCDKWEKIIDKCVYDANGLRIIGSDKCSISDGIKFYENRVYEVKSVYNGKNFEKELTKEYISNNLLAIRKTSVRSDATCITPYKNLQFYEETEDSGETSSMRGFNRLDKDSNEYISIIKFFNNYIPHYKSEDIRIIQKSKDNPVYIIATKSKYCQNKGDFHSHNNIYFKLTPSGFCQKCLSESQGEFGCCRDYQSEPVPISPGLESALGWKKPKENPGDLPNSEKFTLENILSGMENRITNKQQSLGPTKCKKNKFKADLVKKNY
;
A
#
# COMPACT_ATOMS: atom_id res chain seq x y z
N MET A 1 -38.36 -24.17 -6.81
CA MET A 1 -39.05 -23.27 -5.87
C MET A 1 -38.39 -21.92 -6.02
N ASP A 2 -39.14 -20.87 -6.35
CA ASP A 2 -38.57 -19.54 -6.57
C ASP A 2 -37.93 -19.02 -5.29
N ASN A 3 -36.77 -18.36 -5.41
CA ASN A 3 -36.04 -17.81 -4.26
C ASN A 3 -36.91 -16.73 -3.59
N PRO A 4 -37.40 -16.93 -2.34
CA PRO A 4 -38.30 -15.98 -1.68
C PRO A 4 -37.70 -14.59 -1.50
N LEU A 5 -36.39 -14.50 -1.33
CA LEU A 5 -35.69 -13.23 -1.23
C LEU A 5 -35.75 -12.45 -2.55
N THR A 6 -35.58 -13.14 -3.67
CA THR A 6 -35.72 -12.54 -5.01
C THR A 6 -37.14 -12.02 -5.23
N THR A 7 -38.16 -12.80 -4.85
CA THR A 7 -39.55 -12.37 -4.91
C THR A 7 -39.77 -11.10 -4.08
N TRP A 8 -39.23 -11.06 -2.85
CA TRP A 8 -39.30 -9.86 -2.00
C TRP A 8 -38.66 -8.64 -2.65
N PHE A 9 -37.50 -8.77 -3.29
CA PHE A 9 -36.87 -7.65 -4.00
C PHE A 9 -37.77 -7.08 -5.11
N TYR A 10 -38.44 -7.94 -5.88
CA TYR A 10 -39.35 -7.51 -6.94
C TYR A 10 -40.61 -6.86 -6.39
N THR A 11 -41.30 -7.51 -5.45
CA THR A 11 -42.60 -7.04 -4.94
C THR A 11 -42.51 -5.77 -4.12
N THR A 12 -41.33 -5.48 -3.55
CA THR A 12 -41.09 -4.27 -2.76
C THR A 12 -40.26 -3.21 -3.48
N GLY A 13 -40.00 -3.39 -4.78
CA GLY A 13 -39.33 -2.40 -5.62
C GLY A 13 -37.88 -2.11 -5.23
N LYS A 14 -37.14 -3.12 -4.72
CA LYS A 14 -35.73 -2.95 -4.32
C LYS A 14 -34.76 -2.90 -5.49
N PHE A 15 -35.15 -3.40 -6.65
CA PHE A 15 -34.31 -3.29 -7.84
C PHE A 15 -34.12 -1.82 -8.23
N VAL A 16 -32.87 -1.44 -8.47
CA VAL A 16 -32.54 -0.12 -9.00
C VAL A 16 -32.89 -0.09 -10.47
N THR A 17 -33.86 0.75 -10.82
CA THR A 17 -34.29 1.01 -12.19
C THR A 17 -33.85 2.39 -12.67
N ASP A 18 -33.62 3.31 -11.73
CA ASP A 18 -33.16 4.67 -11.98
C ASP A 18 -32.09 5.06 -10.95
N SER A 19 -30.83 5.15 -11.39
CA SER A 19 -29.69 5.46 -10.51
C SER A 19 -29.60 6.93 -10.10
N GLU A 20 -30.42 7.82 -10.65
CA GLU A 20 -30.49 9.22 -10.18
C GLU A 20 -31.40 9.34 -8.94
N LYS A 21 -32.34 8.41 -8.78
CA LYS A 21 -33.32 8.42 -7.68
C LYS A 21 -33.04 7.38 -6.59
N GLN A 22 -32.29 6.33 -6.91
CA GLN A 22 -32.05 5.20 -6.02
C GLN A 22 -30.57 5.00 -5.75
N GLU A 23 -30.26 4.62 -4.51
CA GLU A 23 -28.90 4.31 -4.12
C GLU A 23 -28.58 2.85 -4.44
N VAL A 24 -27.49 2.62 -5.17
CA VAL A 24 -27.02 1.24 -5.36
C VAL A 24 -26.30 0.80 -4.08
N THR A 25 -26.98 0.02 -3.25
CA THR A 25 -26.43 -0.52 -2.00
C THR A 25 -25.80 -1.90 -2.16
N HIS A 26 -26.33 -2.71 -3.09
CA HIS A 26 -25.85 -4.04 -3.39
C HIS A 26 -25.81 -4.28 -4.89
N PHE A 27 -24.83 -5.07 -5.31
CA PHE A 27 -24.78 -5.64 -6.65
C PHE A 27 -25.25 -7.08 -6.61
N LEU A 28 -25.87 -7.51 -7.70
CA LEU A 28 -26.06 -8.91 -8.00
C LEU A 28 -25.03 -9.30 -9.07
N LEU A 29 -24.34 -10.43 -8.90
CA LEU A 29 -23.35 -10.91 -9.87
C LEU A 29 -23.97 -11.39 -11.19
N ASP A 30 -25.28 -11.25 -11.32
CA ASP A 30 -26.05 -11.44 -12.55
C ASP A 30 -26.32 -10.11 -13.29
N GLY A 31 -25.72 -9.00 -12.83
CA GLY A 31 -25.85 -7.66 -13.41
C GLY A 31 -26.90 -6.77 -12.75
N GLY A 32 -27.76 -7.33 -11.88
CA GLY A 32 -28.74 -6.56 -11.14
C GLY A 32 -28.13 -5.62 -10.07
N LYS A 33 -28.92 -4.63 -9.66
CA LYS A 33 -28.56 -3.63 -8.64
C LYS A 33 -29.72 -3.48 -7.68
N LEU A 34 -29.43 -3.35 -6.38
CA LEU A 34 -30.46 -3.20 -5.33
C LEU A 34 -30.25 -1.93 -4.51
N ASP A 35 -31.35 -1.26 -4.18
CA ASP A 35 -31.45 -0.22 -3.15
C ASP A 35 -32.16 -0.79 -1.93
N ILE A 36 -31.39 -0.94 -0.85
CA ILE A 36 -31.81 -1.55 0.41
C ILE A 36 -31.66 -0.53 1.55
N SER A 37 -31.36 0.75 1.26
CA SER A 37 -30.99 1.74 2.30
C SER A 37 -32.05 1.88 3.40
N LYS A 38 -33.34 1.80 3.07
CA LYS A 38 -34.46 1.94 4.03
C LYS A 38 -34.83 0.66 4.79
N ASP A 39 -34.46 -0.51 4.26
CA ASP A 39 -34.93 -1.81 4.74
C ASP A 39 -33.74 -2.74 5.04
N TYR A 40 -32.61 -2.17 5.44
CA TYR A 40 -31.35 -2.90 5.55
C TYR A 40 -31.39 -3.98 6.65
N GLU A 41 -31.96 -3.68 7.81
CA GLU A 41 -32.13 -4.67 8.88
C GLU A 41 -33.08 -5.80 8.46
N LEU A 42 -34.23 -5.45 7.84
CA LEU A 42 -35.18 -6.42 7.32
C LEU A 42 -34.56 -7.29 6.22
N PHE A 43 -33.75 -6.71 5.34
CA PHE A 43 -32.99 -7.46 4.35
C PHE A 43 -32.06 -8.48 5.00
N GLN A 44 -31.32 -8.12 6.05
CA GLN A 44 -30.44 -9.05 6.75
C GLN A 44 -31.23 -10.21 7.38
N GLU A 45 -32.39 -9.93 7.97
CA GLU A 45 -33.29 -10.97 8.51
C GLU A 45 -33.79 -11.90 7.41
N MET A 46 -34.32 -11.35 6.32
CA MET A 46 -34.81 -12.12 5.18
C MET A 46 -33.69 -12.93 4.52
N TYR A 47 -32.52 -12.32 4.29
CA TYR A 47 -31.36 -13.00 3.74
C TYR A 47 -30.90 -14.14 4.65
N SER A 48 -30.84 -13.93 5.97
CA SER A 48 -30.45 -14.97 6.93
C SER A 48 -31.38 -16.19 6.90
N LYS A 49 -32.69 -15.95 6.74
CA LYS A 49 -33.72 -16.98 6.67
C LYS A 49 -33.64 -17.78 5.37
N TYR A 50 -33.31 -17.12 4.27
CA TYR A 50 -33.28 -17.71 2.92
C TYR A 50 -31.86 -17.90 2.37
N ILE A 51 -30.85 -17.94 3.25
CA ILE A 51 -29.43 -18.03 2.86
C ILE A 51 -29.09 -19.30 2.06
N HIS A 52 -29.85 -20.38 2.27
CA HIS A 52 -29.68 -21.66 1.60
C HIS A 52 -30.18 -21.65 0.14
N PHE A 53 -30.95 -20.65 -0.27
CA PHE A 53 -31.30 -20.46 -1.68
C PHE A 53 -30.11 -19.88 -2.46
N LYS A 54 -30.12 -20.07 -3.78
CA LYS A 54 -29.10 -19.48 -4.66
C LYS A 54 -29.23 -17.95 -4.69
N ASN A 55 -28.26 -17.30 -4.06
CA ASN A 55 -28.09 -15.86 -3.99
C ASN A 55 -26.74 -15.47 -4.59
N CYS A 56 -26.64 -14.30 -5.21
CA CYS A 56 -25.41 -13.81 -5.84
C CYS A 56 -25.14 -12.36 -5.47
N ILE A 57 -25.19 -12.05 -4.17
CA ILE A 57 -25.22 -10.68 -3.67
C ILE A 57 -23.84 -10.25 -3.22
N VAL A 58 -23.44 -9.05 -3.67
CA VAL A 58 -22.25 -8.33 -3.25
C VAL A 58 -22.69 -7.05 -2.57
N GLU A 59 -22.33 -6.90 -1.31
CA GLU A 59 -22.63 -5.73 -0.51
C GLU A 59 -21.66 -4.60 -0.80
N ARG A 60 -22.16 -3.41 -1.13
CA ARG A 60 -21.29 -2.24 -1.31
C ARG A 60 -21.06 -1.58 0.03
N LYS A 61 -19.80 -1.23 0.28
CA LYS A 61 -19.41 -0.35 1.38
C LYS A 61 -20.05 1.04 1.27
N THR A 62 -20.33 1.62 2.42
CA THR A 62 -20.65 3.04 2.64
C THR A 62 -19.36 3.88 2.61
N ASN A 63 -19.45 5.21 2.71
CA ASN A 63 -18.27 6.09 2.74
C ASN A 63 -17.36 5.79 3.94
N LEU A 64 -17.98 5.61 5.11
CA LEU A 64 -17.37 4.99 6.28
C LEU A 64 -17.90 3.58 6.41
N PHE A 65 -17.02 2.60 6.48
CA PHE A 65 -17.37 1.20 6.40
C PHE A 65 -16.62 0.38 7.45
N LYS A 66 -17.16 -0.78 7.79
CA LYS A 66 -16.50 -1.73 8.70
C LYS A 66 -15.29 -2.32 7.98
N PHE A 67 -14.13 -2.29 8.60
CA PHE A 67 -12.88 -2.71 7.97
C PHE A 67 -12.92 -4.20 7.63
N PHE A 68 -12.46 -4.52 6.44
CA PHE A 68 -12.37 -5.88 5.95
C PHE A 68 -11.18 -6.03 4.99
N ILE A 69 -10.76 -7.27 4.78
CA ILE A 69 -9.73 -7.64 3.81
C ILE A 69 -10.27 -8.78 2.95
N ASP A 70 -10.09 -8.67 1.64
CA ASP A 70 -10.21 -9.78 0.70
C ASP A 70 -8.83 -10.41 0.49
N PHE A 71 -8.69 -11.66 0.92
CA PHE A 71 -7.44 -12.40 1.01
C PHE A 71 -7.51 -13.64 0.13
N ASP A 72 -6.89 -13.55 -1.03
CA ASP A 72 -7.13 -14.46 -2.15
C ASP A 72 -5.77 -14.86 -2.74
N PHE A 73 -5.37 -16.12 -2.60
CA PHE A 73 -4.09 -16.57 -3.14
C PHE A 73 -4.21 -17.91 -3.88
N ASN A 74 -3.32 -18.06 -4.85
CA ASN A 74 -3.22 -19.25 -5.68
C ASN A 74 -1.87 -19.91 -5.39
N SER A 75 -1.91 -21.13 -4.86
CA SER A 75 -0.72 -21.88 -4.45
C SER A 75 -0.73 -23.29 -5.01
N THR A 76 0.44 -23.89 -5.21
CA THR A 76 0.56 -25.29 -5.68
C THR A 76 0.10 -26.30 -4.62
N GLU A 77 0.01 -25.86 -3.37
CA GLU A 77 -0.44 -26.64 -2.21
C GLU A 77 -1.49 -25.90 -1.39
N ILE A 78 -2.13 -26.59 -0.45
CA ILE A 78 -3.00 -25.96 0.54
C ILE A 78 -2.11 -25.33 1.62
N ILE A 79 -2.32 -24.05 1.86
CA ILE A 79 -1.60 -23.24 2.84
C ILE A 79 -2.52 -22.96 4.03
N ASP A 80 -2.02 -23.25 5.23
CA ASP A 80 -2.64 -22.77 6.47
C ASP A 80 -2.37 -21.28 6.65
N ILE A 81 -3.44 -20.51 6.86
CA ILE A 81 -3.39 -19.06 7.00
C ILE A 81 -3.35 -18.60 8.47
N SER A 82 -3.34 -19.52 9.44
CA SER A 82 -3.33 -19.20 10.88
C SER A 82 -2.21 -18.22 11.24
N GLY A 83 -0.97 -18.50 10.85
CA GLY A 83 0.18 -17.61 11.07
C GLY A 83 0.04 -16.25 10.37
N PHE A 84 -0.60 -16.20 9.19
CA PHE A 84 -0.90 -14.93 8.52
C PHE A 84 -1.93 -14.11 9.28
N ILE A 85 -2.97 -14.76 9.84
CA ILE A 85 -3.99 -14.10 10.65
C ILE A 85 -3.37 -13.52 11.93
N GLU A 86 -2.50 -14.27 12.61
CA GLU A 86 -1.80 -13.80 13.81
C GLU A 86 -0.99 -12.53 13.53
N VAL A 87 -0.23 -12.52 12.43
CA VAL A 87 0.55 -11.35 12.01
C VAL A 87 -0.33 -10.16 11.64
N ILE A 88 -1.45 -10.39 10.94
CA ILE A 88 -2.42 -9.33 10.64
C ILE A 88 -3.01 -8.77 11.94
N GLN A 89 -3.42 -9.64 12.87
CA GLN A 89 -3.98 -9.22 14.16
C GLN A 89 -2.98 -8.44 15.01
N ASP A 90 -1.69 -8.81 14.98
CA ASP A 90 -0.62 -8.02 15.63
C ASP A 90 -0.51 -6.60 15.04
N VAL A 91 -0.63 -6.45 13.71
CA VAL A 91 -0.63 -5.14 13.06
C VAL A 91 -1.86 -4.32 13.49
N ILE A 92 -3.04 -4.95 13.50
CA ILE A 92 -4.30 -4.30 13.89
C ILE A 92 -4.25 -3.89 15.37
N GLU A 93 -3.80 -4.77 16.25
CA GLU A 93 -3.65 -4.49 17.68
C GLU A 93 -2.64 -3.37 17.92
N ASN A 94 -1.52 -3.32 17.19
CA ASN A 94 -0.59 -2.20 17.28
C ASN A 94 -1.22 -0.86 16.86
N ILE A 95 -2.02 -0.85 15.79
CA ILE A 95 -2.69 0.35 15.29
C ILE A 95 -3.70 0.89 16.30
N TYR A 96 -4.51 0.02 16.91
CA TYR A 96 -5.62 0.42 17.80
C TYR A 96 -5.28 0.36 19.30
N GLY A 97 -4.17 -0.29 19.65
CA GLY A 97 -3.64 -0.44 21.00
C GLY A 97 -4.37 -1.43 21.90
N VAL A 98 -5.32 -2.21 21.35
CA VAL A 98 -6.03 -3.29 22.05
C VAL A 98 -6.36 -4.42 21.06
N PRO A 99 -6.48 -5.68 21.53
CA PRO A 99 -6.97 -6.79 20.73
C PRO A 99 -8.31 -6.48 20.06
N GLN A 100 -8.46 -6.91 18.80
CA GLN A 100 -9.68 -6.68 18.02
C GLN A 100 -10.30 -8.01 17.61
N LEU A 101 -11.64 -8.04 17.59
CA LEU A 101 -12.41 -9.16 17.06
C LEU A 101 -12.22 -9.24 15.55
N CYS A 102 -11.87 -10.42 15.04
CA CYS A 102 -11.78 -10.71 13.61
C CYS A 102 -12.57 -11.97 13.27
N ILE A 103 -13.48 -11.87 12.31
CA ILE A 103 -14.26 -13.01 11.79
C ILE A 103 -13.68 -13.38 10.43
N ILE A 104 -13.33 -14.65 10.26
CA ILE A 104 -12.80 -15.17 9.00
C ILE A 104 -13.87 -15.98 8.30
N THR A 105 -14.17 -15.60 7.07
CA THR A 105 -14.98 -16.40 6.17
C THR A 105 -14.10 -17.01 5.09
N CYS A 106 -14.44 -18.21 4.63
CA CYS A 106 -13.70 -18.94 3.61
C CYS A 106 -14.68 -19.49 2.58
N ALA A 107 -14.24 -19.62 1.33
CA ALA A 107 -14.97 -20.43 0.38
C ALA A 107 -15.09 -21.89 0.85
N ASP A 108 -16.29 -22.47 0.76
CA ASP A 108 -16.61 -23.86 1.15
C ASP A 108 -15.80 -24.91 0.38
N LYS A 109 -15.32 -24.55 -0.81
CA LYS A 109 -14.55 -25.42 -1.71
C LYS A 109 -13.33 -24.71 -2.25
N TYR A 110 -12.31 -25.49 -2.59
CA TYR A 110 -11.20 -25.00 -3.39
C TYR A 110 -11.55 -24.97 -4.88
N LYS A 111 -10.91 -24.06 -5.60
CA LYS A 111 -11.02 -23.97 -7.06
C LYS A 111 -9.65 -24.20 -7.66
N GLU A 112 -9.56 -25.10 -8.62
CA GLU A 112 -8.32 -25.32 -9.37
C GLU A 112 -8.22 -24.29 -10.49
N ILE A 113 -7.02 -23.74 -10.67
CA ILE A 113 -6.71 -22.85 -11.78
C ILE A 113 -5.42 -23.32 -12.45
N ILE A 114 -5.33 -23.15 -13.76
CA ILE A 114 -4.11 -23.47 -14.52
C ILE A 114 -3.51 -22.15 -14.99
N LYS A 115 -2.24 -21.90 -14.64
CA LYS A 115 -1.46 -20.76 -15.13
C LYS A 115 -0.15 -21.29 -15.69
N SER A 116 0.13 -21.00 -16.95
CA SER A 116 1.36 -21.42 -17.64
C SER A 116 1.64 -22.93 -17.53
N GLY A 117 0.59 -23.76 -17.64
CA GLY A 117 0.70 -25.22 -17.52
C GLY A 117 0.83 -25.76 -16.09
N ILE A 118 0.98 -24.89 -15.09
CA ILE A 118 1.06 -25.27 -13.67
C ILE A 118 -0.33 -25.16 -13.05
N LYS A 119 -0.70 -26.18 -12.29
CA LYS A 119 -1.95 -26.25 -11.53
C LYS A 119 -1.77 -25.59 -10.17
N TYR A 120 -2.67 -24.66 -9.84
CA TYR A 120 -2.75 -23.99 -8.55
C TYR A 120 -4.13 -24.20 -7.92
N ILE A 121 -4.15 -24.19 -6.60
CA ILE A 121 -5.32 -24.23 -5.75
C ILE A 121 -5.61 -22.80 -5.31
N LYS A 122 -6.79 -22.29 -5.68
CA LYS A 122 -7.28 -20.99 -5.22
C LYS A 122 -7.93 -21.15 -3.84
N GLN A 123 -7.36 -20.47 -2.85
CA GLN A 123 -7.92 -20.31 -1.52
C GLN A 123 -8.34 -18.86 -1.32
N GLY A 124 -9.61 -18.65 -0.97
CA GLY A 124 -10.19 -17.32 -0.83
C GLY A 124 -10.82 -17.15 0.53
N TYR A 125 -10.45 -16.06 1.19
CA TYR A 125 -10.83 -15.70 2.54
C TYR A 125 -11.27 -14.24 2.60
N HIS A 126 -12.26 -13.94 3.42
CA HIS A 126 -12.51 -12.56 3.83
C HIS A 126 -12.32 -12.45 5.34
N LEU A 127 -11.58 -11.42 5.76
CA LEU A 127 -11.34 -11.12 7.17
C LEU A 127 -12.15 -9.86 7.51
N HIS A 128 -12.94 -9.90 8.58
CA HIS A 128 -13.87 -8.84 8.96
C HIS A 128 -13.59 -8.34 10.37
N TRP A 129 -13.44 -7.02 10.54
CA TRP A 129 -13.33 -6.36 11.84
C TRP A 129 -14.57 -5.48 12.07
N PRO A 130 -15.64 -6.03 12.69
CA PRO A 130 -16.94 -5.35 12.78
C PRO A 130 -16.91 -4.05 13.56
N ASP A 131 -15.95 -3.89 14.48
CA ASP A 131 -15.86 -2.76 15.41
C ASP A 131 -14.83 -1.70 14.96
N ILE A 132 -14.18 -1.93 13.80
CA ILE A 132 -13.23 -0.99 13.20
C ILE A 132 -13.89 -0.28 12.02
N LEU A 133 -14.15 1.01 12.17
CA LEU A 133 -14.70 1.87 11.14
C LEU A 133 -13.61 2.66 10.46
N VAL A 134 -13.61 2.62 9.12
CA VAL A 134 -12.59 3.26 8.30
C VAL A 134 -13.22 3.96 7.11
N ASP A 135 -12.52 5.00 6.64
CA ASP A 135 -12.71 5.48 5.28
C ASP A 135 -11.78 4.74 4.31
N LYS A 136 -11.91 5.05 3.03
CA LYS A 136 -11.08 4.47 1.97
C LYS A 136 -9.57 4.69 2.19
N ASN A 137 -9.18 5.86 2.67
CA ASN A 137 -7.76 6.19 2.87
C ASN A 137 -7.16 5.42 4.04
N THR A 138 -7.88 5.36 5.16
CA THR A 138 -7.51 4.63 6.36
C THR A 138 -7.39 3.14 6.05
N ALA A 139 -8.38 2.54 5.36
CA ALA A 139 -8.32 1.13 4.94
C ALA A 139 -7.08 0.82 4.09
N LYS A 140 -6.76 1.69 3.11
CA LYS A 140 -5.55 1.55 2.29
C LYS A 140 -4.27 1.65 3.11
N ASN A 141 -4.22 2.53 4.11
CA ASN A 141 -3.03 2.68 4.96
C ASN A 141 -2.86 1.48 5.90
N ILE A 142 -3.95 0.96 6.49
CA ILE A 142 -3.91 -0.29 7.27
C ILE A 142 -3.37 -1.43 6.41
N ARG A 143 -3.90 -1.58 5.18
CA ARG A 143 -3.41 -2.57 4.22
C ARG A 143 -1.90 -2.42 3.95
N LYS A 144 -1.36 -1.21 3.81
CA LYS A 144 0.08 -1.01 3.60
C LYS A 144 0.91 -1.46 4.80
N ASN A 145 0.46 -1.16 6.03
CA ASN A 145 1.11 -1.64 7.26
C ASN A 145 1.15 -3.17 7.28
N ILE A 146 0.04 -3.82 6.94
CA ILE A 146 -0.05 -5.27 6.84
C ILE A 146 0.93 -5.80 5.79
N LEU A 147 0.97 -5.22 4.58
CA LEU A 147 1.89 -5.67 3.53
C LEU A 147 3.37 -5.56 3.93
N VAL A 148 3.75 -4.47 4.61
CA VAL A 148 5.12 -4.31 5.14
C VAL A 148 5.42 -5.42 6.14
N ARG A 149 4.51 -5.71 7.06
CA ARG A 149 4.68 -6.78 8.05
C ARG A 149 4.74 -8.16 7.39
N MET A 150 3.85 -8.47 6.46
CA MET A 150 3.84 -9.75 5.73
C MET A 150 5.16 -10.01 5.00
N LYS A 151 5.67 -9.01 4.27
CA LYS A 151 6.95 -9.12 3.56
C LYS A 151 8.14 -9.27 4.50
N THR A 152 8.08 -8.66 5.68
CA THR A 152 9.15 -8.73 6.66
C THR A 152 9.18 -10.08 7.35
N GLU A 153 8.01 -10.63 7.67
CA GLU A 153 7.90 -11.87 8.43
C GLU A 153 8.01 -13.13 7.56
N PHE A 154 7.40 -13.10 6.36
CA PHE A 154 7.24 -14.29 5.52
C PHE A 154 8.00 -14.23 4.19
N GLY A 155 8.57 -13.07 3.82
CA GLY A 155 9.21 -12.92 2.51
C GLY A 155 8.23 -13.17 1.35
N GLU A 156 8.69 -13.83 0.30
CA GLU A 156 7.83 -14.35 -0.78
C GLU A 156 7.41 -15.80 -0.47
N ILE A 157 6.18 -16.18 -0.82
CA ILE A 157 5.68 -17.55 -0.65
C ILE A 157 6.05 -18.36 -1.90
N GLU A 158 7.01 -19.28 -1.78
CA GLU A 158 7.52 -20.08 -2.90
C GLU A 158 6.41 -20.86 -3.64
N SER A 159 5.46 -21.44 -2.88
CA SER A 159 4.35 -22.18 -3.47
C SER A 159 3.27 -21.30 -4.09
N SER A 160 3.30 -19.98 -3.91
CA SER A 160 2.32 -19.05 -4.48
C SER A 160 2.81 -18.36 -5.75
N CYS A 161 1.91 -18.23 -6.73
CA CYS A 161 2.19 -17.45 -7.95
C CYS A 161 1.83 -15.96 -7.83
N ASP A 162 1.30 -15.51 -6.70
CA ASP A 162 0.84 -14.15 -6.50
C ASP A 162 1.66 -13.45 -5.41
N LYS A 163 1.96 -12.17 -5.61
CA LYS A 163 2.62 -11.33 -4.60
C LYS A 163 1.62 -10.88 -3.54
N TRP A 164 2.11 -10.52 -2.34
CA TRP A 164 1.29 -10.03 -1.24
C TRP A 164 0.31 -8.91 -1.63
N GLU A 165 0.70 -8.00 -2.53
CA GLU A 165 -0.16 -6.93 -3.03
C GLU A 165 -1.37 -7.42 -3.81
N LYS A 166 -1.25 -8.58 -4.45
CA LYS A 166 -2.36 -9.23 -5.14
C LYS A 166 -3.14 -10.15 -4.20
N ILE A 167 -2.46 -10.79 -3.25
CA ILE A 167 -3.08 -11.64 -2.23
C ILE A 167 -4.05 -10.85 -1.37
N ILE A 168 -3.62 -9.67 -0.91
CA ILE A 168 -4.45 -8.75 -0.13
C ILE A 168 -4.99 -7.70 -1.10
N ASP A 169 -6.19 -7.89 -1.63
CA ASP A 169 -6.68 -7.08 -2.75
C ASP A 169 -6.96 -5.62 -2.32
N LYS A 170 -6.39 -4.66 -3.06
CA LYS A 170 -6.66 -3.21 -2.88
C LYS A 170 -8.00 -2.81 -3.52
N CYS A 171 -8.41 -3.49 -4.58
CA CYS A 171 -9.52 -3.07 -5.45
C CYS A 171 -10.87 -3.06 -4.72
N VAL A 172 -11.01 -3.86 -3.64
CA VAL A 172 -12.17 -3.86 -2.77
C VAL A 172 -12.44 -2.51 -2.10
N TYR A 173 -11.42 -1.65 -1.95
CA TYR A 173 -11.60 -0.29 -1.44
C TYR A 173 -11.89 0.74 -2.54
N ASP A 174 -11.59 0.42 -3.80
CA ASP A 174 -11.67 1.37 -4.91
C ASP A 174 -13.01 1.32 -5.66
N ALA A 175 -13.44 0.12 -6.07
CA ALA A 175 -14.59 -0.03 -6.97
C ALA A 175 -15.62 -1.05 -6.47
N ASN A 176 -15.15 -2.11 -5.80
CA ASN A 176 -15.97 -3.26 -5.51
C ASN A 176 -16.67 -3.19 -4.15
N GLY A 177 -17.65 -4.07 -3.98
CA GLY A 177 -18.18 -4.48 -2.68
C GLY A 177 -17.57 -5.81 -2.25
N LEU A 178 -18.12 -6.40 -1.18
CA LEU A 178 -17.71 -7.71 -0.68
C LEU A 178 -18.86 -8.71 -0.84
N ARG A 179 -18.55 -9.94 -1.22
CA ARG A 179 -19.57 -10.99 -1.35
C ARG A 179 -20.06 -11.41 0.03
N ILE A 180 -21.38 -11.39 0.22
CA ILE A 180 -22.00 -11.76 1.50
C ILE A 180 -21.84 -13.27 1.73
N ILE A 181 -21.72 -13.71 2.98
CA ILE A 181 -21.78 -15.13 3.38
C ILE A 181 -22.98 -15.82 2.73
N GLY A 182 -22.79 -17.04 2.21
CA GLY A 182 -23.83 -17.80 1.52
C GLY A 182 -24.14 -17.33 0.08
N SER A 183 -23.60 -16.19 -0.37
CA SER A 183 -23.73 -15.78 -1.77
C SER A 183 -22.72 -16.49 -2.66
N ASP A 184 -23.23 -17.03 -3.76
CA ASP A 184 -22.48 -17.71 -4.80
C ASP A 184 -21.95 -16.69 -5.82
N LYS A 185 -20.97 -17.12 -6.61
CA LYS A 185 -20.58 -16.38 -7.81
C LYS A 185 -21.41 -16.89 -8.99
N CYS A 186 -21.97 -15.96 -9.75
CA CYS A 186 -22.74 -16.26 -10.95
C CYS A 186 -22.20 -15.49 -12.14
N SER A 187 -22.31 -16.09 -13.32
CA SER A 187 -22.15 -15.45 -14.61
C SER A 187 -23.39 -15.73 -15.46
N ILE A 188 -23.73 -14.81 -16.37
CA ILE A 188 -24.79 -15.01 -17.36
C ILE A 188 -24.17 -15.22 -18.74
N SER A 189 -24.63 -16.24 -19.45
CA SER A 189 -24.48 -16.37 -20.91
C SER A 189 -25.83 -16.70 -21.51
N ASP A 190 -26.25 -15.98 -22.54
CA ASP A 190 -27.50 -16.22 -23.29
C ASP A 190 -28.76 -16.29 -22.39
N GLY A 191 -28.81 -15.44 -21.35
CA GLY A 191 -29.90 -15.41 -20.38
C GLY A 191 -29.89 -16.56 -19.35
N ILE A 192 -28.94 -17.49 -19.45
CA ILE A 192 -28.78 -18.62 -18.54
C ILE A 192 -27.76 -18.26 -17.46
N LYS A 193 -28.12 -18.51 -16.20
CA LYS A 193 -27.27 -18.32 -15.04
C LYS A 193 -26.40 -19.55 -14.80
N PHE A 194 -25.08 -19.34 -14.76
CA PHE A 194 -24.09 -20.35 -14.39
C PHE A 194 -23.54 -20.01 -13.01
N TYR A 195 -23.68 -20.93 -12.07
CA TYR A 195 -23.23 -20.76 -10.68
C TYR A 195 -21.92 -21.52 -10.45
N GLU A 196 -20.97 -20.91 -9.73
CA GLU A 196 -19.74 -21.60 -9.35
C GLU A 196 -19.99 -22.67 -8.27
N ASN A 197 -21.13 -22.62 -7.56
CA ASN A 197 -21.45 -23.52 -6.45
C ASN A 197 -20.39 -23.49 -5.34
N ARG A 198 -19.88 -22.27 -5.10
CA ARG A 198 -18.78 -21.99 -4.18
C ARG A 198 -19.10 -20.74 -3.36
N VAL A 199 -19.60 -20.95 -2.15
CA VAL A 199 -20.10 -19.89 -1.26
C VAL A 199 -19.10 -19.63 -0.14
N TYR A 200 -19.13 -18.43 0.44
CA TYR A 200 -18.36 -18.14 1.64
C TYR A 200 -19.13 -18.55 2.90
N GLU A 201 -18.45 -19.20 3.83
CA GLU A 201 -18.97 -19.62 5.13
C GLU A 201 -18.03 -19.17 6.24
N VAL A 202 -18.53 -19.07 7.48
CA VAL A 202 -17.68 -18.75 8.63
C VAL A 202 -16.69 -19.89 8.88
N LYS A 203 -15.39 -19.58 8.91
CA LYS A 203 -14.31 -20.54 9.18
C LYS A 203 -13.83 -20.47 10.63
N SER A 204 -13.59 -19.27 11.13
CA SER A 204 -12.99 -19.05 12.45
C SER A 204 -13.21 -17.63 12.94
N VAL A 205 -13.17 -17.46 14.26
CA VAL A 205 -13.25 -16.16 14.93
C VAL A 205 -12.04 -16.01 15.85
N TYR A 206 -11.45 -14.82 15.86
CA TYR A 206 -10.28 -14.48 16.66
C TYR A 206 -10.53 -13.24 17.51
N ASN A 207 -9.97 -13.19 18.71
CA ASN A 207 -9.86 -11.99 19.53
C ASN A 207 -8.38 -11.67 19.74
N GLY A 208 -7.88 -10.64 19.04
CA GLY A 208 -6.45 -10.47 18.82
C GLY A 208 -5.88 -11.73 18.14
N LYS A 209 -4.80 -12.28 18.68
CA LYS A 209 -4.21 -13.54 18.18
C LYS A 209 -4.93 -14.82 18.63
N ASN A 210 -5.83 -14.73 19.61
CA ASN A 210 -6.42 -15.93 20.20
C ASN A 210 -7.58 -16.43 19.33
N PHE A 211 -7.54 -17.71 18.95
CA PHE A 211 -8.66 -18.38 18.30
C PHE A 211 -9.78 -18.67 19.31
N GLU A 212 -10.98 -18.15 19.03
CA GLU A 212 -12.14 -18.24 19.91
C GLU A 212 -13.07 -19.38 19.47
N LYS A 213 -12.88 -20.57 20.03
CA LYS A 213 -13.60 -21.79 19.61
C LYS A 213 -15.11 -21.70 19.82
N GLU A 214 -15.57 -21.26 20.98
CA GLU A 214 -17.00 -21.21 21.29
C GLU A 214 -17.70 -20.10 20.49
N LEU A 215 -17.05 -18.94 20.35
CA LEU A 215 -17.55 -17.86 19.50
C LEU A 215 -17.62 -18.30 18.03
N THR A 216 -16.63 -19.05 17.55
CA THR A 216 -16.67 -19.63 16.19
C THR A 216 -17.92 -20.50 15.99
N LYS A 217 -18.28 -21.36 16.95
CA LYS A 217 -19.50 -22.18 16.86
C LYS A 217 -20.77 -21.34 16.87
N GLU A 218 -20.80 -20.27 17.67
CA GLU A 218 -21.94 -19.34 17.71
C GLU A 218 -22.16 -18.69 16.33
N TYR A 219 -21.10 -18.17 15.72
CA TYR A 219 -21.18 -17.54 14.40
C TYR A 219 -21.56 -18.53 13.28
N ILE A 220 -21.10 -19.78 13.36
CA ILE A 220 -21.50 -20.83 12.39
C ILE A 220 -22.98 -21.19 12.55
N SER A 221 -23.50 -21.24 13.77
CA SER A 221 -24.89 -21.65 14.03
C SER A 221 -25.91 -20.53 13.88
N ASN A 222 -25.49 -19.26 14.01
CA ASN A 222 -26.36 -18.10 13.95
C ASN A 222 -26.10 -17.25 12.69
N ASN A 223 -26.81 -17.56 11.61
CA ASN A 223 -26.69 -16.86 10.34
C ASN A 223 -26.90 -15.35 10.47
N LEU A 224 -27.91 -14.90 11.23
CA LEU A 224 -28.22 -13.48 11.37
C LEU A 224 -27.08 -12.74 12.06
N LEU A 225 -26.51 -13.33 13.12
CA LEU A 225 -25.32 -12.79 13.78
C LEU A 225 -24.15 -12.68 12.80
N ALA A 226 -23.85 -13.75 12.07
CA ALA A 226 -22.76 -13.77 11.10
C ALA A 226 -22.95 -12.68 10.05
N ILE A 227 -24.13 -12.61 9.40
CA ILE A 227 -24.45 -11.60 8.37
C ILE A 227 -24.27 -10.18 8.91
N ARG A 228 -24.80 -9.88 10.10
CA ARG A 228 -24.72 -8.55 10.71
C ARG A 228 -23.28 -8.15 11.05
N LYS A 229 -22.48 -9.10 11.51
CA LYS A 229 -21.11 -8.89 11.96
C LYS A 229 -20.07 -8.99 10.83
N THR A 230 -20.40 -9.59 9.69
CA THR A 230 -19.55 -9.57 8.48
C THR A 230 -20.00 -8.56 7.43
N SER A 231 -21.11 -7.87 7.67
CA SER A 231 -21.50 -6.69 6.90
C SER A 231 -20.35 -5.68 6.84
N VAL A 232 -20.14 -5.09 5.67
CA VAL A 232 -19.17 -4.01 5.44
C VAL A 232 -19.82 -2.64 5.59
N ARG A 233 -21.14 -2.55 5.62
CA ARG A 233 -21.88 -1.27 5.72
C ARG A 233 -21.92 -0.74 7.15
N SER A 234 -22.00 0.59 7.25
CA SER A 234 -22.16 1.31 8.50
C SER A 234 -22.85 2.66 8.26
N ASP A 235 -23.71 3.05 9.21
CA ASP A 235 -24.30 4.40 9.26
C ASP A 235 -23.49 5.36 10.14
N ALA A 236 -22.32 4.92 10.62
CA ALA A 236 -21.46 5.73 11.46
C ALA A 236 -20.91 6.96 10.72
N THR A 237 -20.66 8.01 11.49
CA THR A 237 -20.21 9.32 10.99
C THR A 237 -18.73 9.61 11.31
N CYS A 238 -18.07 8.76 12.08
CA CYS A 238 -16.66 8.89 12.44
C CYS A 238 -15.91 7.56 12.27
N ILE A 239 -14.62 7.66 11.92
CA ILE A 239 -13.70 6.51 11.92
C ILE A 239 -13.38 6.08 13.35
N THR A 240 -13.02 4.80 13.54
CA THR A 240 -12.49 4.33 14.81
C THR A 240 -11.13 4.98 15.07
N PRO A 241 -10.91 5.64 16.22
CA PRO A 241 -9.63 6.26 16.55
C PRO A 241 -8.49 5.24 16.53
N TYR A 242 -7.36 5.59 15.92
CA TYR A 242 -6.13 4.79 15.92
C TYR A 242 -4.99 5.54 16.62
N LYS A 243 -4.00 4.79 17.10
CA LYS A 243 -2.81 5.30 17.80
C LYS A 243 -1.57 5.28 16.92
N ASN A 244 -1.27 4.14 16.30
CA ASN A 244 0.02 3.89 15.64
C ASN A 244 -0.11 3.59 14.14
N LEU A 245 -1.11 4.15 13.45
CA LEU A 245 -1.25 3.96 12.01
C LEU A 245 -0.15 4.70 11.26
N GLN A 246 0.76 3.95 10.63
CA GLN A 246 1.80 4.55 9.79
C GLN A 246 1.23 4.92 8.42
N PHE A 247 1.58 6.12 7.96
CA PHE A 247 1.21 6.62 6.63
C PHE A 247 2.37 6.41 5.67
N TYR A 248 2.18 5.49 4.74
CA TYR A 248 3.12 5.28 3.64
C TYR A 248 2.62 6.03 2.41
N GLU A 249 3.39 7.01 1.95
CA GLU A 249 3.14 7.63 0.66
C GLU A 249 3.33 6.59 -0.45
N GLU A 250 2.27 6.34 -1.23
CA GLU A 250 2.44 5.71 -2.54
C GLU A 250 3.14 6.74 -3.41
N THR A 251 4.46 6.68 -3.52
CA THR A 251 5.11 7.28 -4.69
C THR A 251 4.68 6.41 -5.86
N GLU A 252 3.56 6.77 -6.49
CA GLU A 252 3.31 6.37 -7.87
C GLU A 252 4.58 6.71 -8.65
N ASP A 253 5.12 5.72 -9.36
CA ASP A 253 6.20 5.94 -10.30
C ASP A 253 5.58 6.65 -11.51
N SER A 254 5.23 7.93 -11.34
CA SER A 254 4.95 8.81 -12.46
C SER A 254 6.28 9.00 -13.17
N GLY A 255 6.49 8.22 -14.22
CA GLY A 255 7.64 8.28 -15.11
C GLY A 255 7.75 9.59 -15.90
N GLU A 256 7.59 10.75 -15.25
CA GLU A 256 7.72 12.08 -15.84
C GLU A 256 8.66 12.94 -14.98
N THR A 257 9.92 13.07 -15.39
CA THR A 257 10.53 14.16 -16.19
C THR A 257 11.12 15.30 -15.34
N SER A 258 12.34 15.08 -14.84
CA SER A 258 13.41 16.05 -15.13
C SER A 258 14.76 15.36 -15.10
N SER A 259 15.48 15.36 -16.23
CA SER A 259 16.92 15.12 -16.22
C SER A 259 17.56 16.24 -15.38
N MET A 260 18.35 15.88 -14.37
CA MET A 260 19.25 16.85 -13.74
C MET A 260 20.22 17.33 -14.82
N ARG A 261 20.45 18.65 -14.93
CA ARG A 261 21.50 19.17 -15.82
C ARG A 261 22.81 18.48 -15.45
N GLY A 262 23.48 17.87 -16.43
CA GLY A 262 24.73 17.14 -16.22
C GLY A 262 24.59 15.66 -15.84
N PHE A 263 23.38 15.10 -15.71
CA PHE A 263 23.17 13.68 -15.41
C PHE A 263 22.25 12.97 -16.41
N ASN A 264 22.62 11.75 -16.79
CA ASN A 264 21.82 10.86 -17.63
C ASN A 264 21.22 9.75 -16.77
N ARG A 265 19.92 9.48 -16.93
CA ARG A 265 19.27 8.31 -16.33
C ARG A 265 19.83 7.04 -16.97
N LEU A 266 20.15 6.03 -16.18
CA LEU A 266 20.49 4.71 -16.69
C LEU A 266 19.24 3.97 -17.16
N ASP A 267 19.38 3.27 -18.28
CA ASP A 267 18.40 2.29 -18.72
C ASP A 267 18.41 1.09 -17.77
N LYS A 268 17.24 0.54 -17.44
CA LYS A 268 17.09 -0.61 -16.54
C LYS A 268 17.74 -1.88 -17.12
N ASP A 269 17.81 -1.98 -18.44
CA ASP A 269 18.39 -3.13 -19.14
C ASP A 269 19.91 -2.95 -19.38
N SER A 270 20.48 -1.79 -19.01
CA SER A 270 21.92 -1.56 -19.13
C SER A 270 22.72 -2.44 -18.18
N ASN A 271 23.90 -2.87 -18.64
CA ASN A 271 24.82 -3.67 -17.83
C ASN A 271 25.24 -2.93 -16.55
N GLU A 272 25.41 -1.60 -16.62
CA GLU A 272 25.70 -0.75 -15.45
C GLU A 272 24.57 -0.80 -14.42
N TYR A 273 23.31 -0.66 -14.85
CA TYR A 273 22.17 -0.69 -13.95
C TYR A 273 22.08 -2.03 -13.22
N ILE A 274 22.12 -3.13 -13.98
CA ILE A 274 22.04 -4.49 -13.43
C ILE A 274 23.19 -4.75 -12.44
N SER A 275 24.40 -4.30 -12.77
CA SER A 275 25.57 -4.47 -11.90
C SER A 275 25.47 -3.65 -10.62
N ILE A 276 24.97 -2.41 -10.68
CA ILE A 276 24.74 -1.57 -9.51
C ILE A 276 23.67 -2.18 -8.60
N ILE A 277 22.57 -2.68 -9.14
CA ILE A 277 21.51 -3.34 -8.36
C ILE A 277 22.02 -4.61 -7.67
N LYS A 278 22.77 -5.45 -8.40
CA LYS A 278 23.39 -6.65 -7.81
C LYS A 278 24.34 -6.29 -6.67
N PHE A 279 25.19 -5.27 -6.87
CA PHE A 279 26.08 -4.80 -5.80
C PHE A 279 25.28 -4.27 -4.61
N PHE A 280 24.24 -3.47 -4.86
CA PHE A 280 23.39 -2.91 -3.82
C PHE A 280 22.79 -3.99 -2.94
N ASN A 281 22.19 -5.03 -3.54
CA ASN A 281 21.55 -6.11 -2.81
C ASN A 281 22.52 -6.96 -1.97
N ASN A 282 23.77 -7.10 -2.43
CA ASN A 282 24.75 -7.95 -1.77
C ASN A 282 25.51 -7.23 -0.66
N TYR A 283 25.71 -5.91 -0.77
CA TYR A 283 26.68 -5.18 0.06
C TYR A 283 26.12 -3.99 0.82
N ILE A 284 24.87 -3.57 0.54
CA ILE A 284 24.26 -2.40 1.20
C ILE A 284 23.17 -2.88 2.18
N PRO A 285 23.53 -3.12 3.45
CA PRO A 285 22.59 -3.63 4.44
C PRO A 285 21.53 -2.58 4.79
N HIS A 286 20.36 -3.03 5.26
CA HIS A 286 19.22 -2.19 5.69
C HIS A 286 18.39 -1.54 4.56
N TYR A 287 18.75 -1.74 3.30
CA TYR A 287 18.01 -1.20 2.16
C TYR A 287 17.66 -2.30 1.17
N LYS A 288 16.59 -2.10 0.42
CA LYS A 288 16.14 -3.05 -0.60
C LYS A 288 16.26 -2.45 -1.99
N SER A 289 16.59 -3.24 -3.00
CA SER A 289 16.64 -2.75 -4.39
C SER A 289 15.30 -2.16 -4.86
N GLU A 290 14.19 -2.63 -4.32
CA GLU A 290 12.84 -2.13 -4.64
C GLU A 290 12.62 -0.68 -4.19
N ASP A 291 13.42 -0.19 -3.25
CA ASP A 291 13.40 1.22 -2.83
C ASP A 291 14.09 2.12 -3.84
N ILE A 292 14.91 1.59 -4.76
CA ILE A 292 15.61 2.40 -5.76
C ILE A 292 14.61 2.92 -6.79
N ARG A 293 14.49 4.25 -6.87
CA ARG A 293 13.61 4.95 -7.82
C ARG A 293 14.32 5.16 -9.15
N ILE A 294 15.54 5.68 -9.08
CA ILE A 294 16.29 6.10 -10.25
C ILE A 294 17.78 6.01 -9.98
N ILE A 295 18.53 5.57 -10.99
CA ILE A 295 19.98 5.66 -11.03
C ILE A 295 20.36 6.63 -12.14
N GLN A 296 21.18 7.61 -11.79
CA GLN A 296 21.63 8.66 -12.70
C GLN A 296 23.16 8.69 -12.72
N LYS A 297 23.74 8.72 -13.92
CA LYS A 297 25.17 8.83 -14.18
C LYS A 297 25.53 10.27 -14.53
N SER A 298 26.57 10.83 -13.91
CA SER A 298 27.12 12.13 -14.30
C SER A 298 27.74 12.06 -15.71
N LYS A 299 27.54 13.10 -16.52
CA LYS A 299 28.14 13.21 -17.87
C LYS A 299 29.65 13.40 -17.81
N ASP A 300 30.12 14.15 -16.80
CA ASP A 300 31.48 14.68 -16.77
C ASP A 300 32.35 13.98 -15.72
N ASN A 301 31.75 13.19 -14.81
CA ASN A 301 32.45 12.61 -13.67
C ASN A 301 32.08 11.13 -13.45
N PRO A 302 32.98 10.30 -12.89
CA PRO A 302 32.68 8.91 -12.52
C PRO A 302 31.82 8.86 -11.25
N VAL A 303 30.61 9.41 -11.32
CA VAL A 303 29.68 9.51 -10.20
C VAL A 303 28.32 9.01 -10.63
N TYR A 304 27.75 8.12 -9.83
CA TYR A 304 26.36 7.71 -9.92
C TYR A 304 25.60 8.19 -8.69
N ILE A 305 24.38 8.68 -8.90
CA ILE A 305 23.41 9.03 -7.87
C ILE A 305 22.27 8.03 -7.94
N ILE A 306 22.04 7.34 -6.83
CA ILE A 306 20.99 6.32 -6.68
C ILE A 306 19.97 6.90 -5.71
N ALA A 307 18.85 7.41 -6.22
CA ALA A 307 17.80 7.95 -5.38
C ALA A 307 16.84 6.84 -4.93
N THR A 308 16.48 6.84 -3.66
CA THR A 308 15.63 5.78 -3.07
C THR A 308 14.32 6.35 -2.51
N LYS A 309 13.41 5.44 -2.15
CA LYS A 309 12.20 5.70 -1.34
C LYS A 309 12.46 5.52 0.16
N SER A 310 13.61 4.95 0.52
CA SER A 310 13.95 4.75 1.93
C SER A 310 14.11 6.10 2.60
N LYS A 311 13.66 6.19 3.85
CA LYS A 311 13.86 7.33 4.74
C LYS A 311 14.83 7.01 5.88
N TYR A 312 15.36 5.79 5.93
CA TYR A 312 16.26 5.34 7.00
C TYR A 312 17.62 6.00 6.89
N CYS A 313 17.98 6.87 7.83
CA CYS A 313 19.26 7.57 7.80
C CYS A 313 20.22 6.95 8.80
N GLN A 314 21.37 6.44 8.32
CA GLN A 314 22.42 5.91 9.20
C GLN A 314 22.95 6.94 10.20
N ASN A 315 23.00 8.23 9.85
CA ASN A 315 23.39 9.29 10.80
C ASN A 315 22.41 9.42 11.96
N LYS A 316 21.13 9.19 11.69
CA LYS A 316 20.08 9.25 12.71
C LYS A 316 19.94 7.92 13.46
N GLY A 317 20.41 6.82 12.86
CA GLY A 317 20.04 5.46 13.25
C GLY A 317 18.54 5.18 13.13
N ASP A 318 17.79 6.00 12.38
CA ASP A 318 16.32 6.01 12.36
C ASP A 318 15.78 6.69 11.08
N PHE A 319 14.47 6.63 10.88
CA PHE A 319 13.77 7.15 9.70
C PHE A 319 13.52 8.66 9.81
N HIS A 320 13.72 9.38 8.71
CA HIS A 320 13.20 10.73 8.54
C HIS A 320 11.70 10.71 8.24
N SER A 321 10.97 11.73 8.67
CA SER A 321 9.54 11.87 8.35
C SER A 321 9.32 12.29 6.89
N HIS A 322 10.19 13.16 6.35
CA HIS A 322 9.97 13.84 5.07
C HIS A 322 11.09 13.70 4.03
N ASN A 323 12.29 13.25 4.44
CA ASN A 323 13.46 13.19 3.55
C ASN A 323 13.77 11.76 3.15
N ASN A 324 13.85 11.54 1.85
CA ASN A 324 14.36 10.29 1.31
C ASN A 324 15.88 10.32 1.26
N ILE A 325 16.46 9.13 1.36
CA ILE A 325 17.88 8.90 1.35
C ILE A 325 18.32 8.61 -0.07
N TYR A 326 19.55 9.00 -0.40
CA TYR A 326 20.15 8.67 -1.68
C TYR A 326 21.55 8.13 -1.46
N PHE A 327 22.04 7.39 -2.43
CA PHE A 327 23.40 6.90 -2.42
C PHE A 327 24.22 7.55 -3.50
N LYS A 328 25.49 7.75 -3.17
CA LYS A 328 26.51 8.22 -4.08
C LYS A 328 27.50 7.09 -4.29
N LEU A 329 27.69 6.71 -5.55
CA LEU A 329 28.64 5.71 -5.97
C LEU A 329 29.74 6.39 -6.77
N THR A 330 30.97 6.26 -6.27
CA THR A 330 32.21 6.78 -6.87
C THR A 330 33.30 5.71 -6.86
N PRO A 331 34.44 5.91 -7.55
CA PRO A 331 35.57 5.00 -7.47
C PRO A 331 36.05 4.72 -6.03
N SER A 332 35.82 5.66 -5.11
CA SER A 332 36.14 5.53 -3.69
C SER A 332 35.16 4.69 -2.88
N GLY A 333 34.02 4.27 -3.44
CA GLY A 333 33.03 3.48 -2.73
C GLY A 333 31.58 3.92 -2.92
N PHE A 334 30.69 3.15 -2.30
CA PHE A 334 29.25 3.35 -2.27
C PHE A 334 28.84 3.89 -0.90
N CYS A 335 28.31 5.10 -0.83
CA CYS A 335 28.00 5.74 0.45
C CYS A 335 26.59 6.35 0.47
N GLN A 336 25.97 6.32 1.65
CA GLN A 336 24.68 6.93 1.92
C GLN A 336 24.86 8.44 2.15
N LYS A 337 23.97 9.23 1.56
CA LYS A 337 23.85 10.67 1.75
C LYS A 337 22.40 11.03 2.07
N CYS A 338 22.20 12.15 2.75
CA CYS A 338 20.89 12.69 3.07
C CYS A 338 20.86 14.20 2.79
N LEU A 339 19.67 14.75 2.55
CA LEU A 339 19.44 16.19 2.37
C LEU A 339 18.79 16.84 3.60
N SER A 340 18.55 16.07 4.66
CA SER A 340 17.89 16.55 5.85
C SER A 340 18.80 17.50 6.64
N GLU A 341 18.27 18.62 7.10
CA GLU A 341 18.98 19.53 8.02
C GLU A 341 18.83 19.12 9.49
N SER A 342 18.19 17.98 9.75
CA SER A 342 18.11 17.40 11.08
C SER A 342 19.49 17.01 11.60
N GLN A 343 19.69 17.14 12.91
CA GLN A 343 20.87 16.62 13.59
C GLN A 343 20.75 15.11 13.80
N GLY A 344 21.83 14.38 13.52
CA GLY A 344 22.04 12.99 13.87
C GLY A 344 23.26 12.84 14.79
N GLU A 345 23.72 11.61 14.95
CA GLU A 345 24.87 11.25 15.80
C GLU A 345 26.16 11.95 15.36
N PHE A 346 26.38 12.09 14.05
CA PHE A 346 27.59 12.68 13.46
C PHE A 346 27.35 14.11 12.95
N GLY A 347 26.40 14.83 13.55
CA GLY A 347 26.05 16.21 13.19
C GLY A 347 24.92 16.29 12.14
N CYS A 348 24.90 17.36 11.34
CA CYS A 348 23.83 17.60 10.38
C CYS A 348 23.76 16.50 9.30
N CYS A 349 22.58 15.91 9.08
CA CYS A 349 22.39 14.84 8.09
C CYS A 349 22.75 15.27 6.65
N ARG A 350 22.63 16.55 6.31
CA ARG A 350 23.00 17.13 5.01
C ARG A 350 24.50 17.00 4.74
N ASP A 351 25.29 17.18 5.79
CA ASP A 351 26.75 17.15 5.73
C ASP A 351 27.28 15.73 5.91
N TYR A 352 26.51 14.87 6.60
CA TYR A 352 26.86 13.47 6.81
C TYR A 352 27.05 12.68 5.50
N GLN A 353 28.03 11.79 5.52
CA GLN A 353 28.23 10.72 4.55
C GLN A 353 28.54 9.44 5.33
N SER A 354 27.89 8.33 4.99
CA SER A 354 28.24 7.05 5.62
C SER A 354 29.65 6.62 5.26
N GLU A 355 30.17 5.68 6.04
CA GLU A 355 31.37 4.94 5.65
C GLU A 355 31.17 4.35 4.24
N PRO A 356 32.12 4.58 3.30
CA PRO A 356 31.99 4.05 1.95
C PRO A 356 32.16 2.54 1.92
N VAL A 357 31.18 1.84 1.35
CA VAL A 357 31.32 0.41 1.05
C VAL A 357 32.23 0.25 -0.17
N PRO A 358 33.37 -0.46 -0.07
CA PRO A 358 34.31 -0.61 -1.18
C PRO A 358 33.66 -1.29 -2.39
N ILE A 359 33.91 -0.75 -3.58
CA ILE A 359 33.39 -1.33 -4.82
C ILE A 359 34.13 -2.63 -5.17
N SER A 360 33.39 -3.61 -5.70
CA SER A 360 33.98 -4.87 -6.13
C SER A 360 34.68 -4.70 -7.49
N PRO A 361 35.74 -5.48 -7.79
CA PRO A 361 36.39 -5.46 -9.11
C PRO A 361 35.41 -5.74 -10.27
N GLY A 362 34.38 -6.55 -10.02
CA GLY A 362 33.32 -6.82 -10.99
C GLY A 362 32.46 -5.59 -11.28
N LEU A 363 32.13 -4.80 -10.25
CA LEU A 363 31.40 -3.55 -10.43
C LEU A 363 32.29 -2.49 -11.11
N GLU A 364 33.56 -2.35 -10.71
CA GLU A 364 34.52 -1.44 -11.36
C GLU A 364 34.60 -1.67 -12.87
N SER A 365 34.75 -2.94 -13.27
CA SER A 365 34.80 -3.36 -14.67
C SER A 365 33.50 -3.03 -15.41
N ALA A 366 32.34 -3.34 -14.81
CA ALA A 366 31.03 -3.08 -15.40
C ALA A 366 30.76 -1.58 -15.61
N LEU A 367 31.32 -0.70 -14.76
CA LEU A 367 31.16 0.76 -14.86
C LEU A 367 32.22 1.43 -15.75
N GLY A 368 33.19 0.67 -16.26
CA GLY A 368 34.29 1.19 -17.08
C GLY A 368 35.28 2.05 -16.30
N TRP A 369 35.38 1.86 -14.98
CA TRP A 369 36.32 2.59 -14.14
C TRP A 369 37.69 1.89 -14.15
N LYS A 370 38.71 2.56 -14.67
CA LYS A 370 40.08 2.04 -14.68
C LYS A 370 40.73 2.27 -13.31
N LYS A 371 41.41 1.27 -12.76
CA LYS A 371 42.35 1.49 -11.66
C LYS A 371 43.48 2.41 -12.13
N PRO A 372 43.79 3.51 -11.42
CA PRO A 372 45.06 4.18 -11.62
C PRO A 372 46.18 3.16 -11.38
N LYS A 373 47.22 3.17 -12.23
CA LYS A 373 48.47 2.49 -11.85
C LYS A 373 49.00 3.22 -10.61
N GLU A 374 49.12 2.51 -9.49
CA GLU A 374 49.77 3.05 -8.30
C GLU A 374 51.24 3.35 -8.64
N ASN A 375 51.56 4.64 -8.78
CA ASN A 375 52.92 5.12 -8.58
C ASN A 375 52.98 5.66 -7.15
N PRO A 376 53.87 5.13 -6.29
CA PRO A 376 54.03 5.64 -4.94
C PRO A 376 54.74 7.00 -5.02
N GLY A 377 53.97 8.07 -4.93
CA GLY A 377 54.48 9.43 -4.92
C GLY A 377 53.59 10.35 -5.74
N ASP A 378 52.53 10.86 -5.10
CA ASP A 378 52.12 12.27 -5.17
C ASP A 378 50.79 12.41 -4.43
N LEU A 379 50.82 13.16 -3.32
CA LEU A 379 49.63 13.72 -2.68
C LEU A 379 49.38 15.10 -3.31
N PRO A 380 48.21 15.36 -3.91
CA PRO A 380 47.76 16.73 -4.10
C PRO A 380 46.53 17.06 -3.24
N ASN A 381 46.59 18.30 -2.77
CA ASN A 381 45.74 18.99 -1.81
C ASN A 381 44.24 18.94 -2.07
N SER A 382 43.52 19.03 -0.95
CA SER A 382 42.08 19.30 -0.86
C SER A 382 41.71 20.65 -1.47
N GLU A 383 41.06 20.65 -2.63
CA GLU A 383 40.19 21.76 -3.01
C GLU A 383 38.75 21.42 -2.64
N LYS A 384 38.24 22.16 -1.66
CA LYS A 384 36.84 22.18 -1.24
C LYS A 384 35.97 22.59 -2.43
N PHE A 385 35.48 21.61 -3.18
CA PHE A 385 34.48 21.81 -4.21
C PHE A 385 33.13 22.11 -3.55
N THR A 386 32.57 23.28 -3.82
CA THR A 386 31.38 23.83 -3.16
C THR A 386 30.11 23.02 -3.47
N LEU A 387 29.82 22.04 -2.61
CA LEU A 387 28.62 21.20 -2.53
C LEU A 387 27.30 21.98 -2.52
N GLU A 388 27.31 23.24 -2.07
CA GLU A 388 26.13 24.08 -1.88
C GLU A 388 25.38 24.38 -3.19
N ASN A 389 26.09 24.50 -4.32
CA ASN A 389 25.45 24.78 -5.61
C ASN A 389 24.78 23.55 -6.24
N ILE A 390 25.21 22.33 -5.87
CA ILE A 390 24.61 21.08 -6.35
C ILE A 390 23.37 20.74 -5.51
N LEU A 391 23.44 20.98 -4.20
CA LEU A 391 22.36 20.66 -3.26
C LEU A 391 21.13 21.58 -3.43
N SER A 392 21.32 22.88 -3.71
CA SER A 392 20.22 23.82 -3.91
C SER A 392 19.34 23.52 -5.14
N GLY A 393 19.91 22.89 -6.17
CA GLY A 393 19.17 22.40 -7.34
C GLY A 393 18.38 21.12 -7.07
N MET A 394 18.82 20.29 -6.11
CA MET A 394 18.18 19.03 -5.70
C MET A 394 17.00 19.25 -4.73
N GLU A 395 17.09 20.30 -3.91
CA GLU A 395 16.17 20.64 -2.81
C GLU A 395 14.72 20.83 -3.29
N ASN A 396 14.52 21.48 -4.45
CA ASN A 396 13.20 21.76 -5.01
C ASN A 396 12.54 20.58 -5.76
N ARG A 397 13.29 19.54 -6.10
CA ARG A 397 12.80 18.44 -6.97
C ARG A 397 12.63 17.11 -6.24
N ILE A 398 13.30 16.91 -5.11
CA ILE A 398 13.22 15.67 -4.33
C ILE A 398 12.16 15.77 -3.22
N THR A 399 11.84 16.97 -2.72
CA THR A 399 10.99 17.17 -1.53
C THR A 399 9.53 17.52 -1.82
N ASN A 400 9.11 17.67 -3.08
CA ASN A 400 7.75 18.13 -3.45
C ASN A 400 7.26 19.38 -2.67
N LYS A 401 8.17 20.24 -2.19
CA LYS A 401 7.79 21.54 -1.66
C LYS A 401 7.62 22.53 -2.81
N GLN A 402 6.39 22.99 -3.04
CA GLN A 402 6.19 24.26 -3.75
C GLN A 402 6.94 25.36 -3.00
N GLN A 403 7.58 26.27 -3.74
CA GLN A 403 8.17 27.47 -3.16
C GLN A 403 7.10 28.21 -2.35
N SER A 404 7.28 28.23 -1.02
CA SER A 404 6.62 29.21 -0.17
C SER A 404 7.14 30.59 -0.57
N LEU A 405 6.30 31.40 -1.20
CA LEU A 405 6.55 32.84 -1.29
C LEU A 405 6.58 33.39 0.14
N GLY A 406 7.80 33.61 0.66
CA GLY A 406 7.99 34.33 1.91
C GLY A 406 7.44 35.76 1.83
N PRO A 407 7.14 36.38 2.97
CA PRO A 407 6.47 37.67 3.03
C PRO A 407 7.27 38.73 2.28
N THR A 408 6.62 39.43 1.36
CA THR A 408 7.21 40.49 0.57
C THR A 408 7.76 41.58 1.51
N LYS A 409 9.07 41.79 1.50
CA LYS A 409 9.69 42.93 2.19
C LYS A 409 9.10 44.22 1.64
N CYS A 410 8.41 44.95 2.51
CA CYS A 410 7.92 46.30 2.28
C CYS A 410 9.06 47.18 1.73
N LYS A 411 8.92 47.69 0.52
CA LYS A 411 9.84 48.69 -0.04
C LYS A 411 9.74 49.94 0.82
N LYS A 412 10.83 50.30 1.49
CA LYS A 412 11.03 51.64 2.06
C LYS A 412 11.00 52.65 0.91
N ASN A 413 9.85 53.27 0.67
CA ASN A 413 9.80 54.49 -0.11
C ASN A 413 10.34 55.64 0.74
N LYS A 414 11.51 56.13 0.33
CA LYS A 414 11.99 57.48 0.66
C LYS A 414 10.92 58.47 0.20
N PHE A 415 10.20 59.09 1.13
CA PHE A 415 9.64 60.41 0.91
C PHE A 415 10.51 61.40 1.66
N LYS A 416 11.31 62.16 0.90
CA LYS A 416 11.79 63.48 1.33
C LYS A 416 10.81 64.51 0.77
N ALA A 417 10.58 65.51 1.62
CA ALA A 417 9.81 66.74 1.46
C ALA A 417 9.67 67.27 0.02
N ASP A 418 8.46 67.75 -0.31
CA ASP A 418 8.20 69.18 -0.48
C ASP A 418 6.71 69.46 -0.72
N LEU A 419 6.31 70.70 -0.39
CA LEU A 419 5.03 71.40 -0.63
C LEU A 419 3.98 71.27 0.50
N VAL A 420 3.92 72.18 1.47
CA VAL A 420 3.54 73.62 1.40
C VAL A 420 2.02 73.82 1.20
N LYS A 421 1.38 74.17 2.32
CA LYS A 421 0.32 75.18 2.52
C LYS A 421 -1.08 74.98 1.92
N LYS A 422 -2.03 75.47 2.74
CA LYS A 422 -3.38 76.00 2.43
C LYS A 422 -4.41 74.95 2.05
N ASN A 423 -5.69 75.07 2.34
CA ASN A 423 -6.53 75.90 3.21
C ASN A 423 -7.95 75.32 2.99
N TYR A 424 -8.81 75.48 3.99
CA TYR A 424 -10.25 75.18 4.04
C TYR A 424 -10.65 73.73 4.26
#